data_AF-A0AAV7PLU8-F1
#
_entry.id   AF-A0AAV7PLU8-F1
#
_cell.length_a   1.000
_cell.length_b   1.000
_cell.length_c   1.000
_cell.angle_alpha   90.00
_cell.angle_beta   90.00
_cell.angle_gamma   90.00
#
_symmetry.space_group_name_H-M   'P 1'
#
loop_
_entity.id
_entity.type
_entity.pdbx_description
1 polymer ?
#
loop_
_entity_poly.entity_id
_entity_poly.type
_entity_poly.pdbx_seq_one_letter_code
_entity_poly.pdbx_strand_id
1 'polypeptide(L)'
;MPDIRLPKRLFYGELGEGKCTQGGQKKHFEDMLKTSLKSFGIDPDSWEILTQDRSTWRSCISKGTTSYKQSRITESQKKRELHKFIANTLPTNPADHLCPTSGRAFRAFI
;
A
#
# COMPACT_ATOMS: atom_id res chain seq x y z
N MET A 1 -5.66 2.85 -31.49
CA MET A 1 -5.19 1.44 -31.36
C MET A 1 -6.38 0.50 -31.21
N PRO A 2 -6.54 -0.53 -32.05
CA PRO A 2 -7.71 -1.43 -32.04
C PRO A 2 -7.78 -2.30 -30.77
N ASP A 3 -9.00 -2.51 -30.24
CA ASP A 3 -9.29 -3.15 -28.93
C ASP A 3 -9.05 -4.66 -28.84
N ILE A 4 -8.64 -5.28 -29.95
CA ILE A 4 -8.50 -6.73 -30.08
C ILE A 4 -7.13 -7.24 -29.60
N ARG A 5 -6.18 -6.35 -29.30
CA ARG A 5 -4.82 -6.73 -28.93
C ARG A 5 -4.72 -7.03 -27.43
N LEU A 6 -4.15 -8.20 -27.10
CA LEU A 6 -3.92 -8.69 -25.73
C LEU A 6 -3.36 -7.62 -24.76
N PRO A 7 -2.36 -6.80 -25.12
CA PRO A 7 -1.83 -5.78 -24.21
C PRO A 7 -2.88 -4.74 -23.82
N LYS A 8 -3.71 -4.28 -24.77
CA LYS A 8 -4.76 -3.29 -24.51
C LYS A 8 -5.82 -3.88 -23.58
N ARG A 9 -6.26 -5.11 -23.87
CA ARG A 9 -7.23 -5.82 -23.02
C ARG A 9 -6.72 -6.08 -21.60
N LEU A 10 -5.42 -6.29 -21.43
CA LEU A 10 -4.81 -6.45 -20.11
C LEU A 10 -4.72 -5.12 -19.35
N PHE A 11 -4.28 -4.06 -20.03
CA PHE A 11 -4.12 -2.72 -19.43
C PHE A 11 -5.43 -2.10 -18.98
N TYR A 12 -6.46 -2.19 -19.82
CA TYR A 12 -7.80 -1.68 -19.55
C TYR A 12 -8.73 -2.74 -18.95
N GLY A 13 -8.18 -3.91 -18.59
CA GLY A 13 -8.93 -4.97 -17.92
C GLY A 13 -9.19 -4.63 -16.46
N GLU A 14 -10.36 -5.02 -15.96
CA GLU A 14 -10.67 -4.96 -14.53
C GLU A 14 -9.79 -5.94 -13.74
N LEU A 15 -9.26 -5.48 -12.61
CA LEU A 15 -8.47 -6.32 -11.73
C LEU A 15 -9.38 -7.30 -10.97
N GLY A 16 -9.06 -8.60 -11.00
CA GLY A 16 -9.85 -9.64 -10.33
C GLY A 16 -10.02 -9.40 -8.82
N GLU A 17 -8.98 -8.87 -8.17
CA GLU A 17 -8.92 -8.62 -6.72
C GLU A 17 -8.69 -7.14 -6.36
N GLY A 18 -9.07 -6.20 -7.22
CA GLY A 18 -8.90 -4.76 -6.99
C GLY A 18 -10.20 -4.05 -6.63
N LYS A 19 -10.60 -4.05 -5.35
CA LYS A 19 -11.73 -3.23 -4.88
C LYS A 19 -11.28 -1.79 -4.57
N CYS A 20 -12.04 -0.80 -5.04
CA CYS A 20 -11.96 0.57 -4.56
C CYS A 20 -12.60 0.72 -3.17
N THR A 21 -12.54 1.93 -2.61
CA THR A 21 -13.32 2.37 -1.44
C THR A 21 -14.75 1.83 -1.50
N GLN A 22 -15.34 1.51 -0.34
CA GLN A 22 -16.60 0.79 -0.21
C GLN A 22 -17.67 1.34 -1.17
N GLY A 23 -18.12 0.49 -2.11
CA GLY A 23 -19.14 0.83 -3.13
C GLY A 23 -18.61 1.26 -4.52
N GLY A 24 -17.30 1.34 -4.74
CA GLY A 24 -16.72 1.74 -6.03
C GLY A 24 -16.56 0.62 -7.07
N GLN A 25 -16.39 0.99 -8.34
CA GLN A 25 -16.05 0.08 -9.44
C GLN A 25 -14.67 -0.57 -9.20
N LYS A 26 -14.45 -1.75 -9.80
CA LYS A 26 -13.16 -2.42 -9.79
C LYS A 26 -12.10 -1.57 -10.47
N LYS A 27 -10.89 -1.51 -9.91
CA LYS A 27 -9.77 -0.78 -10.52
C LYS A 27 -9.31 -1.45 -11.81
N HIS A 28 -8.93 -0.66 -12.81
CA HIS A 28 -8.18 -1.17 -13.95
C HIS A 28 -6.71 -1.39 -13.59
N PHE A 29 -6.03 -2.23 -14.37
CA PHE A 29 -4.60 -2.45 -14.21
C PHE A 29 -3.79 -1.16 -14.41
N GLU A 30 -4.20 -0.31 -15.37
CA GLU A 30 -3.59 1.01 -15.60
C GLU A 30 -3.63 1.92 -14.36
N ASP A 31 -4.75 1.96 -13.63
CA ASP A 31 -4.89 2.79 -12.42
C ASP A 31 -3.89 2.36 -11.34
N MET A 32 -3.61 1.06 -11.27
CA MET A 32 -2.62 0.54 -10.33
C MET A 32 -1.21 0.92 -10.71
N LEU A 33 -0.88 0.86 -12.00
CA LEU A 33 0.41 1.36 -12.50
C LEU A 33 0.59 2.85 -12.21
N LYS A 34 -0.42 3.69 -12.48
CA LYS A 34 -0.36 5.13 -12.17
C LYS A 34 -0.13 5.38 -10.68
N THR A 35 -0.79 4.61 -9.82
CA THR A 35 -0.61 4.70 -8.36
C THR A 35 0.82 4.32 -7.95
N SER A 36 1.35 3.24 -8.50
CA SER A 36 2.73 2.80 -8.25
C SER A 36 3.76 3.82 -8.75
N LEU A 37 3.56 4.41 -9.93
CA LEU A 37 4.45 5.45 -10.48
C LEU A 37 4.51 6.67 -9.56
N LYS A 38 3.36 7.16 -9.07
CA LYS A 38 3.32 8.23 -8.06
C LYS A 38 4.11 7.87 -6.80
N SER A 39 3.99 6.63 -6.32
CA SER A 39 4.73 6.16 -5.14
C SER A 39 6.25 6.10 -5.36
N PHE A 40 6.69 5.99 -6.61
CA PHE A 40 8.10 6.01 -7.01
C PHE A 40 8.61 7.41 -7.34
N GLY A 41 7.76 8.44 -7.22
CA GLY A 41 8.08 9.82 -7.57
C GLY A 41 8.16 10.08 -9.07
N ILE A 42 7.52 9.24 -9.87
CA ILE A 42 7.42 9.39 -11.33
C ILE A 42 6.05 9.95 -11.65
N ASP A 43 6.03 11.00 -12.47
CA ASP A 43 4.78 11.60 -12.91
C ASP A 43 4.06 10.68 -13.93
N PRO A 44 2.80 10.29 -13.68
CA PRO A 44 2.07 9.35 -14.54
C PRO A 44 1.64 9.90 -15.89
N ASP A 45 1.76 11.21 -16.14
CA ASP A 45 1.43 11.81 -17.43
C ASP A 45 2.66 11.90 -18.34
N SER A 46 3.88 11.97 -17.77
CA SER A 46 5.15 12.05 -18.49
C SER A 46 5.95 10.74 -18.58
N TRP A 47 5.44 9.64 -18.03
CA TRP A 47 6.16 8.36 -18.02
C TRP A 47 6.47 7.80 -19.43
N GLU A 48 5.61 8.04 -20.42
CA GLU A 48 5.84 7.57 -21.80
C GLU A 48 7.11 8.20 -22.40
N ILE A 49 7.34 9.49 -22.13
CA ILE A 49 8.53 10.23 -22.57
C ILE A 49 9.77 9.64 -21.89
N LEU A 50 9.69 9.37 -20.59
CA LEU A 50 10.78 8.74 -19.83
C LEU A 50 11.09 7.32 -20.28
N THR A 51 10.11 6.58 -20.83
CA THR A 51 10.32 5.22 -21.34
C THR A 51 10.97 5.16 -22.72
N GLN A 52 11.00 6.27 -23.47
CA GLN A 52 11.64 6.31 -24.80
C GLN A 52 13.13 5.98 -24.70
N ASP A 53 13.80 6.50 -23.67
CA ASP A 53 15.15 6.08 -23.34
C ASP A 53 15.12 5.00 -22.23
N ARG A 54 15.46 3.79 -22.63
CA ARG A 54 15.49 2.63 -21.75
C ARG A 54 16.47 2.78 -20.59
N SER A 55 17.57 3.52 -20.78
CA SER A 55 18.61 3.66 -19.76
C SER A 55 18.14 4.57 -18.62
N THR A 56 17.60 5.74 -18.96
CA THR A 56 16.97 6.66 -18.00
C THR A 56 15.78 6.02 -17.30
N TRP A 57 14.92 5.30 -18.02
CA TRP A 57 13.81 4.56 -17.40
C TRP A 57 14.26 3.60 -16.29
N ARG A 58 15.28 2.77 -16.56
CA ARG A 58 15.80 1.81 -15.57
C ARG A 58 16.40 2.53 -14.36
N SER A 59 17.10 3.63 -14.58
CA SER A 59 17.67 4.45 -13.51
C SER A 59 16.59 5.07 -12.62
N CYS A 60 15.57 5.68 -13.22
CA CYS A 60 14.44 6.27 -12.52
C CYS A 60 13.68 5.24 -11.68
N ILE A 61 13.39 4.07 -12.25
CA ILE A 61 12.70 2.99 -11.53
C ILE A 61 13.54 2.45 -10.37
N SER A 62 14.86 2.27 -10.56
CA SER A 62 15.75 1.81 -9.49
C SER A 62 15.80 2.81 -8.32
N LYS A 63 15.94 4.10 -8.64
CA LYS A 63 15.91 5.19 -7.67
C LYS A 63 14.56 5.26 -6.93
N GLY A 64 13.46 5.24 -7.67
CA GLY A 64 12.10 5.27 -7.13
C GLY A 64 11.82 4.07 -6.22
N THR A 65 12.25 2.87 -6.62
CA THR A 65 12.12 1.65 -5.81
C THR A 65 12.88 1.77 -4.49
N THR A 66 14.10 2.32 -4.52
CA THR A 66 14.91 2.52 -3.30
C THR A 66 14.25 3.51 -2.35
N SER A 67 13.78 4.64 -2.87
CA SER A 67 13.04 5.63 -2.09
C SER A 67 11.74 5.07 -1.49
N TYR A 68 10.95 4.36 -2.30
CA TYR A 68 9.71 3.74 -1.86
C TYR A 68 9.94 2.71 -0.74
N LYS A 69 10.96 1.86 -0.88
CA LYS A 69 11.36 0.89 0.17
C LYS A 69 11.74 1.62 1.46
N GLN A 70 12.53 2.68 1.36
CA GLN A 70 12.94 3.47 2.52
C GLN A 70 11.72 4.08 3.24
N SER A 71 10.83 4.75 2.51
CA SER A 71 9.60 5.33 3.08
C SER A 71 8.68 4.28 3.71
N ARG A 72 8.56 3.10 3.11
CA ARG A 72 7.81 1.97 3.69
C ARG A 72 8.41 1.49 5.01
N ILE A 73 9.74 1.41 5.10
CA ILE A 73 10.43 0.99 6.32
C ILE A 73 10.23 2.03 7.41
N THR A 74 10.44 3.31 7.12
CA THR A 74 10.29 4.39 8.10
C THR A 74 8.85 4.50 8.61
N GLU A 75 7.85 4.36 7.74
CA GLU A 75 6.45 4.35 8.16
C GLU A 75 6.14 3.15 9.08
N SER A 76 6.69 1.97 8.76
CA SER A 76 6.54 0.79 9.62
C SER A 76 7.21 0.96 10.99
N GLN A 77 8.38 1.61 11.05
CA GLN A 77 9.08 1.91 12.28
C GLN A 77 8.28 2.91 13.13
N LYS A 78 7.79 3.98 12.53
CA LYS A 78 6.93 4.97 13.20
C LYS A 78 5.69 4.31 13.81
N LYS A 79 5.01 3.42 13.08
CA LYS A 79 3.86 2.66 13.61
C LYS A 79 4.25 1.80 14.81
N ARG A 80 5.39 1.09 14.73
CA ARG A 80 5.91 0.28 15.86
C ARG A 80 6.24 1.13 17.08
N GLU A 81 6.85 2.30 16.90
CA GLU A 81 7.17 3.23 17.98
C GLU A 81 5.91 3.77 18.64
N LEU A 82 4.90 4.15 17.86
CA LEU A 82 3.60 4.56 18.39
C LEU A 82 2.95 3.45 19.22
N HIS A 83 2.98 2.20 18.76
CA HIS A 83 2.44 1.08 19.53
C HIS A 83 3.22 0.85 20.84
N LYS A 84 4.56 0.96 20.81
CA LYS A 84 5.39 0.87 22.03
C LYS A 84 5.06 2.00 23.01
N PHE A 85 4.93 3.23 22.50
CA PHE A 85 4.59 4.39 23.32
C PHE A 85 3.21 4.20 23.98
N ILE A 86 2.19 3.83 23.21
CA ILE A 86 0.84 3.55 23.71
C ILE A 86 0.86 2.46 24.78
N ALA A 87 1.57 1.34 24.52
CA ALA A 87 1.68 0.24 25.47
C ALA A 87 2.37 0.64 26.78
N ASN A 88 3.31 1.58 26.74
CA ASN A 88 4.05 2.05 27.91
C ASN A 88 3.35 3.21 28.66
N THR A 89 2.46 3.96 28.00
CA THR A 89 1.83 5.17 28.57
C THR A 89 0.41 4.95 29.05
N LEU A 90 -0.36 4.02 28.48
CA LEU A 90 -1.65 3.66 29.06
C LEU A 90 -1.41 2.87 30.34
N PRO A 91 -2.05 3.26 31.48
CA PRO A 91 -2.07 2.41 32.65
C PRO A 91 -2.66 1.06 32.24
N THR A 92 -1.99 -0.03 32.64
CA THR A 92 -2.64 -1.33 32.70
C THR A 92 -3.75 -1.20 33.73
N ASN A 93 -4.96 -0.80 33.32
CA ASN A 93 -6.13 -1.04 34.17
C ASN A 93 -6.13 -2.55 34.46
N PRO A 94 -6.25 -2.95 35.73
CA PRO A 94 -6.45 -4.36 36.05
C PRO A 94 -7.63 -4.83 35.21
N ALA A 95 -7.52 -6.00 34.59
CA ALA A 95 -8.56 -6.48 33.72
C ALA A 95 -9.86 -6.61 34.51
N ASP A 96 -10.85 -5.76 34.17
CA ASP A 96 -12.16 -5.75 34.84
C ASP A 96 -12.96 -7.04 34.57
N HIS A 97 -12.50 -7.89 33.66
CA HIS A 97 -13.14 -9.14 33.26
C HIS A 97 -12.16 -10.31 33.26
N LEU A 98 -12.30 -11.16 34.28
CA LEU A 98 -11.59 -12.44 34.42
C LEU A 98 -12.45 -13.58 33.87
N CYS A 99 -11.82 -14.55 33.21
CA CYS A 99 -12.46 -15.80 32.81
C CYS A 99 -12.91 -16.60 34.04
N PRO A 100 -14.19 -16.94 34.19
CA PRO A 100 -14.66 -17.74 35.33
C PRO A 100 -14.02 -19.14 35.39
N THR A 101 -13.65 -19.71 34.24
CA THR A 101 -13.15 -21.10 34.14
C THR A 101 -11.63 -21.21 34.18
N SER A 102 -10.91 -20.16 33.79
CA SER A 102 -9.44 -20.20 33.65
C SER A 102 -8.70 -19.11 34.42
N GLY A 103 -9.41 -18.16 35.04
CA GLY A 103 -8.83 -17.03 35.76
C GLY A 103 -8.05 -16.04 34.88
N ARG A 104 -8.05 -16.21 33.55
CA ARG A 104 -7.31 -15.33 32.64
C ARG A 104 -8.07 -14.05 32.39
N ALA A 105 -7.35 -12.94 32.44
CA ALA A 105 -7.81 -11.62 32.05
C ALA A 105 -8.03 -11.54 30.53
N PHE A 106 -9.18 -11.03 30.09
CA PHE A 106 -9.43 -10.71 28.68
C PHE A 106 -9.47 -9.20 28.47
N ARG A 107 -8.89 -8.74 27.35
CA ARG A 107 -9.02 -7.35 26.89
C ARG A 107 -10.01 -7.33 25.73
N ALA A 108 -11.19 -6.76 25.95
CA ALA A 108 -12.05 -6.36 24.85
C ALA A 108 -11.57 -4.99 24.36
N PHE A 109 -11.18 -4.89 23.09
CA PHE A 109 -11.07 -3.60 22.42
C PHE A 109 -12.51 -3.18 22.09
N ILE A 110 -13.03 -2.14 22.75
CA ILE A 110 -14.24 -1.43 22.33
C ILE A 110 -13.81 -0.36 21.32
#